data_AF-A0A0F9NLP2-F1
#
_entry.id   AF-A0A0F9NLP2-F1
#
_cell.length_a   1.000
_cell.length_b   1.000
_cell.length_c   1.000
_cell.angle_alpha   90.00
_cell.angle_beta   90.00
_cell.angle_gamma   90.00
#
_symmetry.space_group_name_H-M   'P 1'
#
loop_
_entity.id
_entity.type
_entity.pdbx_description
1 polymer ?
#
loop_
_entity_poly.entity_id
_entity_poly.type
_entity_poly.pdbx_seq_one_letter_code
_entity_poly.pdbx_strand_id
1 'polypeptide(L)'
;MKKSKVIIISLLGILLFVPFMTSARAQTTAANVSLTEGDYYNWELSLYWGATKDAWDVDNMTAHFAEAFGHGSSNVSAAFASWEYYWNVPPQAGMPYWINEIGPVNATTGEQDINITTGYTHTWGYGYMGVDNVWGNETHTTVNNTADLAEAWSNGSLLTTPNWIAYVFNSVIISPDVNWTEMAEICDAGLKWGLLNDSLDYNLTVSALTNGISIFMPANEFGNNSRSITLSSTYYANGFLSHYTFMYGNDMLLEVWLEDDVDPVVTVAPIDATVANNYTGESLSWTATDADPGLYTIWVNTTEVASDIAWTSATPVVYNIPDGLGTGIHTYRINYEDYQGNSASDTVLFTVGAPVGEEEEEEEEETPPPPAIPGFEPLIIIGTGAIATIGLISIIKKRK
;
A
#
# COMPACT_ATOMS: atom_id res chain seq x y z
N MET A 1 20.25 -7.24 -71.61
CA MET A 1 20.06 -7.21 -70.14
C MET A 1 19.90 -5.77 -69.66
N LYS A 2 18.68 -5.22 -69.54
CA LYS A 2 18.44 -3.88 -68.96
C LYS A 2 16.94 -3.54 -68.77
N LYS A 3 16.11 -4.46 -68.26
CA LYS A 3 14.68 -4.15 -67.95
C LYS A 3 14.07 -4.84 -66.71
N SER A 4 14.88 -5.42 -65.82
CA SER A 4 14.35 -6.12 -64.62
C SER A 4 14.65 -5.45 -63.26
N LYS A 5 15.32 -4.29 -63.22
CA LYS A 5 15.73 -3.66 -61.94
C LYS A 5 14.81 -2.54 -61.43
N VAL A 6 13.77 -2.15 -62.18
CA VAL A 6 12.92 -1.00 -61.79
C VAL A 6 11.68 -1.42 -61.01
N ILE A 7 11.26 -2.70 -61.06
CA ILE A 7 10.03 -3.14 -60.38
C ILE A 7 10.24 -3.41 -58.88
N ILE A 8 11.46 -3.71 -58.43
CA ILE A 8 11.73 -4.03 -57.02
C ILE A 8 11.78 -2.77 -56.13
N ILE A 9 12.22 -1.63 -56.67
CA ILE A 9 12.31 -0.38 -55.90
C ILE A 9 10.93 0.24 -55.65
N SER A 10 9.98 0.09 -56.58
CA SER A 10 8.61 0.60 -56.39
C SER A 10 7.78 -0.21 -55.39
N LEU A 11 8.07 -1.51 -55.20
CA LEU A 11 7.40 -2.30 -54.15
C LEU A 11 7.96 -2.03 -52.75
N LEU A 12 9.26 -1.73 -52.64
CA LEU A 12 9.88 -1.35 -51.37
C LEU A 12 9.44 0.06 -50.91
N GLY A 13 9.23 0.98 -51.86
CA GLY A 13 8.75 2.33 -51.57
C GLY A 13 7.29 2.41 -51.12
N ILE A 14 6.44 1.45 -51.51
CA ILE A 14 5.05 1.39 -51.05
C ILE A 14 4.94 0.74 -49.66
N LEU A 15 5.87 -0.14 -49.29
CA LEU A 15 5.96 -0.71 -47.93
C LEU A 15 6.47 0.29 -46.88
N LEU A 16 7.26 1.30 -47.28
CA LEU A 16 7.74 2.38 -46.39
C LEU A 16 6.72 3.51 -46.17
N PHE A 17 5.60 3.49 -46.89
CA PHE A 17 4.50 4.45 -46.74
C PHE A 17 3.21 3.82 -46.21
N VAL A 18 3.26 2.56 -45.75
CA VAL A 18 2.19 2.05 -44.89
C VAL A 18 2.43 2.73 -43.54
N PRO A 19 1.62 3.72 -43.11
CA PRO A 19 1.64 4.11 -41.71
C PRO A 19 1.51 2.82 -40.91
N PHE A 20 2.29 2.65 -39.86
CA PHE A 20 2.09 1.58 -38.90
C PHE A 20 0.67 1.72 -38.34
N MET A 21 -0.34 1.26 -39.08
CA MET A 21 -1.66 1.00 -38.59
C MET A 21 -1.46 -0.23 -37.73
N THR A 22 -1.04 0.01 -36.49
CA THR A 22 -1.40 -0.88 -35.40
C THR A 22 -2.85 -1.23 -35.62
N SER A 23 -3.13 -2.53 -35.73
CA SER A 23 -4.50 -3.00 -35.88
C SER A 23 -5.31 -2.37 -34.76
N ALA A 24 -6.26 -1.50 -35.10
CA ALA A 24 -7.22 -0.95 -34.15
C ALA A 24 -7.85 -2.15 -33.44
N ARG A 25 -7.45 -2.37 -32.19
CA ARG A 25 -8.04 -3.42 -31.38
C ARG A 25 -9.53 -3.14 -31.33
N ALA A 26 -10.34 -4.18 -31.53
CA ALA A 26 -11.77 -4.07 -31.34
C ALA A 26 -11.99 -3.58 -29.90
N GLN A 27 -12.60 -2.40 -29.80
CA GLN A 27 -12.95 -1.74 -28.55
C GLN A 27 -13.91 -2.63 -27.78
N THR A 28 -13.44 -3.16 -26.66
CA THR A 28 -14.30 -3.88 -25.74
C THR A 28 -15.17 -2.87 -25.02
N THR A 29 -16.48 -3.13 -25.04
CA THR A 29 -17.53 -2.37 -24.38
C THR A 29 -17.18 -1.95 -22.94
N ALA A 30 -17.13 -0.63 -22.74
CA ALA A 30 -17.26 0.17 -21.51
C ALA A 30 -16.66 -0.40 -20.20
N ALA A 31 -15.42 -0.03 -19.93
CA ALA A 31 -14.96 0.18 -18.55
C ALA A 31 -15.38 1.60 -18.14
N ASN A 32 -16.41 1.70 -17.32
CA ASN A 32 -16.82 2.98 -16.75
C ASN A 32 -15.80 3.40 -15.69
N VAL A 33 -15.66 4.70 -15.47
CA VAL A 33 -15.01 5.19 -14.25
C VAL A 33 -15.82 4.74 -13.03
N SER A 34 -15.14 4.34 -11.96
CA SER A 34 -15.77 3.80 -10.74
C SER A 34 -16.29 4.93 -9.84
N LEU A 35 -17.17 5.77 -10.37
CA LEU A 35 -17.73 6.94 -9.68
C LEU A 35 -19.21 6.75 -9.33
N THR A 36 -19.65 7.42 -8.27
CA THR A 36 -21.07 7.56 -7.91
C THR A 36 -21.46 9.02 -7.94
N GLU A 37 -22.64 9.34 -8.48
CA GLU A 37 -23.20 10.69 -8.38
C GLU A 37 -23.45 11.06 -6.91
N GLY A 38 -23.00 12.25 -6.52
CA GLY A 38 -23.08 12.75 -5.16
C GLY A 38 -21.86 12.44 -4.28
N ASP A 39 -20.93 11.60 -4.75
CA ASP A 39 -19.69 11.33 -4.01
C ASP A 39 -18.76 12.56 -4.01
N TYR A 40 -17.93 12.59 -2.96
CA TYR A 40 -16.89 13.60 -2.74
C TYR A 40 -15.55 12.90 -2.57
N TYR A 41 -14.54 13.40 -3.27
CA TYR A 41 -13.17 12.96 -3.15
C TYR A 41 -12.26 14.17 -2.96
N ASN A 42 -11.16 14.01 -2.24
CA ASN A 42 -10.19 15.08 -2.03
C ASN A 42 -8.79 14.51 -2.21
N TRP A 43 -8.01 15.07 -3.14
CA TRP A 43 -6.60 14.73 -3.26
C TRP A 43 -5.76 15.75 -2.52
N GLU A 44 -4.95 15.29 -1.58
CA GLU A 44 -4.07 16.14 -0.80
C GLU A 44 -2.73 16.32 -1.53
N LEU A 45 -2.18 17.53 -1.45
CA LEU A 45 -0.87 17.90 -2.00
C LEU A 45 0.07 18.25 -0.86
N SER A 46 1.22 17.57 -0.84
CA SER A 46 2.32 17.87 0.06
C SER A 46 3.59 18.27 -0.67
N LEU A 47 4.29 19.22 -0.06
CA LEU A 47 5.52 19.82 -0.49
C LEU A 47 6.54 19.71 0.63
N TYR A 48 7.75 19.30 0.29
CA TYR A 48 8.81 19.05 1.25
C TYR A 48 9.94 20.06 1.04
N TRP A 49 9.98 21.07 1.91
CA TRP A 49 11.01 22.11 1.94
C TRP A 49 12.32 21.61 2.59
N GLY A 50 13.35 22.44 2.51
CA GLY A 50 14.65 22.20 3.13
C GLY A 50 15.66 21.63 2.14
N ALA A 51 16.56 20.78 2.64
CA ALA A 51 17.76 20.39 1.91
C ALA A 51 17.50 19.81 0.51
N THR A 52 16.39 19.10 0.32
CA THR A 52 16.00 18.53 -0.98
C THR A 52 15.59 19.60 -1.98
N LYS A 53 14.74 20.53 -1.55
CA LYS A 53 14.33 21.68 -2.37
C LYS A 53 15.50 22.61 -2.65
N ASP A 54 16.38 22.81 -1.67
CA ASP A 54 17.61 23.59 -1.84
C ASP A 54 18.53 22.94 -2.89
N ALA A 55 18.68 21.60 -2.84
CA ALA A 55 19.46 20.86 -3.84
C ALA A 55 18.85 20.98 -5.24
N TRP A 56 17.51 20.86 -5.36
CA TRP A 56 16.79 21.06 -6.61
C TRP A 56 17.04 22.46 -7.22
N ASP A 57 17.05 23.50 -6.38
CA ASP A 57 17.29 24.88 -6.81
C ASP A 57 18.76 25.15 -7.13
N VAL A 58 19.70 24.60 -6.36
CA VAL A 58 21.15 24.68 -6.64
C VAL A 58 21.48 24.07 -7.99
N ASP A 59 20.85 22.94 -8.29
CA ASP A 59 20.95 22.30 -9.58
C ASP A 59 20.06 22.98 -10.62
N ASN A 60 19.37 24.10 -10.37
CA ASN A 60 18.58 24.80 -11.38
C ASN A 60 17.59 23.89 -12.15
N MET A 61 17.08 22.85 -11.49
CA MET A 61 16.35 21.77 -12.15
C MET A 61 15.02 22.24 -12.74
N THR A 62 14.41 23.26 -12.15
CA THR A 62 13.23 23.91 -12.71
C THR A 62 13.46 24.43 -14.12
N ALA A 63 14.64 25.01 -14.41
CA ALA A 63 14.95 25.52 -15.74
C ALA A 63 15.16 24.36 -16.74
N HIS A 64 15.82 23.28 -16.32
CA HIS A 64 16.00 22.10 -17.17
C HIS A 64 14.70 21.37 -17.47
N PHE A 65 13.78 21.30 -16.51
CA PHE A 65 12.43 20.80 -16.75
C PHE A 65 11.64 21.73 -17.68
N ALA A 66 11.78 23.05 -17.53
CA ALA A 66 11.13 24.00 -18.45
C ALA A 66 11.71 23.94 -19.87
N GLU A 67 13.03 23.73 -20.01
CA GLU A 67 13.71 23.56 -21.29
C GLU A 67 13.28 22.26 -21.99
N ALA A 68 13.26 21.15 -21.25
CA ALA A 68 12.77 19.88 -21.78
C ALA A 68 11.29 20.00 -22.12
N PHE A 69 10.44 20.15 -21.11
CA PHE A 69 9.01 19.89 -21.23
C PHE A 69 8.18 21.15 -21.56
N GLY A 70 8.80 22.32 -21.71
CA GLY A 70 8.09 23.57 -21.96
C GLY A 70 7.24 24.05 -20.79
N HIS A 71 7.57 23.65 -19.56
CA HIS A 71 6.80 24.04 -18.38
C HIS A 71 6.86 25.56 -18.16
N GLY A 72 5.71 26.20 -18.30
CA GLY A 72 5.50 27.59 -17.87
C GLY A 72 5.32 27.66 -16.35
N SER A 73 4.14 28.08 -15.91
CA SER A 73 3.76 28.20 -14.50
C SER A 73 3.41 26.85 -13.82
N SER A 74 3.69 25.72 -14.45
CA SER A 74 3.31 24.37 -14.01
C SER A 74 4.44 23.56 -13.36
N ASN A 75 5.61 24.17 -13.15
CA ASN A 75 6.81 23.50 -12.65
C ASN A 75 6.86 23.38 -11.12
N VAL A 76 7.86 22.62 -10.62
CA VAL A 76 8.11 22.41 -9.18
C VAL A 76 8.22 23.75 -8.44
N SER A 77 9.05 24.70 -8.90
CA SER A 77 9.20 25.98 -8.21
C SER A 77 7.89 26.77 -8.14
N ALA A 78 7.02 26.67 -9.14
CA ALA A 78 5.70 27.31 -9.13
C ALA A 78 4.76 26.67 -8.09
N ALA A 79 4.80 25.34 -7.92
CA ALA A 79 4.06 24.68 -6.84
C ALA A 79 4.54 25.20 -5.47
N PHE A 80 5.86 25.20 -5.22
CA PHE A 80 6.43 25.72 -3.98
C PHE A 80 6.11 27.20 -3.74
N ALA A 81 6.09 28.04 -4.78
CA ALA A 81 5.74 29.46 -4.66
C ALA A 81 4.24 29.67 -4.40
N SER A 82 3.37 28.85 -4.99
CA SER A 82 1.92 28.95 -4.80
C SER A 82 1.51 28.68 -3.35
N TRP A 83 2.26 27.81 -2.67
CA TRP A 83 1.96 27.37 -1.31
C TRP A 83 3.01 27.83 -0.28
N GLU A 84 3.86 28.79 -0.64
CA GLU A 84 4.91 29.32 0.24
C GLU A 84 4.30 29.74 1.57
N TYR A 85 3.24 30.54 1.59
CA TYR A 85 2.69 31.07 2.85
C TYR A 85 2.15 30.03 3.86
N TYR A 86 2.08 28.75 3.49
CA TYR A 86 1.53 27.65 4.28
C TYR A 86 2.61 26.73 4.88
N TRP A 87 3.84 27.24 5.06
CA TRP A 87 4.96 26.51 5.66
C TRP A 87 4.59 25.84 7.00
N ASN A 88 4.78 24.52 7.08
CA ASN A 88 5.24 23.73 8.25
C ASN A 88 4.45 22.46 8.57
N VAL A 89 3.30 22.20 7.97
CA VAL A 89 2.55 20.96 8.20
C VAL A 89 1.96 20.46 6.88
N PRO A 90 2.49 19.39 6.28
CA PRO A 90 1.80 18.62 5.26
C PRO A 90 0.44 18.11 5.76
N PRO A 91 -0.60 18.03 4.92
CA PRO A 91 -0.66 18.52 3.53
C PRO A 91 -0.79 20.04 3.45
N GLN A 92 -0.38 20.67 2.33
CA GLN A 92 -0.52 22.12 2.13
C GLN A 92 -1.82 22.52 1.44
N ALA A 93 -2.37 21.63 0.61
CA ALA A 93 -3.59 21.89 -0.12
C ALA A 93 -4.40 20.61 -0.29
N GLY A 94 -5.72 20.75 -0.37
CA GLY A 94 -6.62 19.72 -0.87
C GLY A 94 -7.21 20.13 -2.22
N MET A 95 -7.45 19.15 -3.07
CA MET A 95 -8.11 19.27 -4.36
C MET A 95 -9.43 18.50 -4.30
N PRO A 96 -10.53 19.17 -3.91
CA PRO A 96 -11.82 18.53 -3.82
C PRO A 96 -12.46 18.32 -5.20
N TYR A 97 -13.19 17.21 -5.33
CA TYR A 97 -13.98 16.82 -6.48
C TYR A 97 -15.36 16.35 -6.01
N TRP A 98 -16.40 17.11 -6.32
CA TRP A 98 -17.80 16.69 -6.15
C TRP A 98 -18.32 16.14 -7.48
N ILE A 99 -18.82 14.90 -7.48
CA ILE A 99 -19.39 14.28 -8.68
C ILE A 99 -20.86 14.70 -8.81
N ASN A 100 -21.15 15.63 -9.71
CA ASN A 100 -22.50 16.19 -9.86
C ASN A 100 -23.41 15.32 -10.72
N GLU A 101 -22.89 14.85 -11.86
CA GLU A 101 -23.64 14.09 -12.85
C GLU A 101 -22.69 13.20 -13.64
N ILE A 102 -23.09 11.96 -13.91
CA ILE A 102 -22.34 11.00 -14.71
C ILE A 102 -23.10 10.79 -16.02
N GLY A 103 -22.51 11.27 -17.11
CA GLY A 103 -23.08 11.15 -18.45
C GLY A 103 -23.11 9.71 -18.97
N PRO A 104 -23.87 9.45 -20.04
CA PRO A 104 -23.89 8.14 -20.69
C PRO A 104 -22.54 7.87 -21.39
N VAL A 105 -22.12 6.62 -21.37
CA VAL A 105 -20.92 6.18 -22.10
C VAL A 105 -21.20 6.18 -23.60
N ASN A 106 -20.32 6.81 -24.37
CA ASN A 106 -20.34 6.76 -25.82
C ASN A 106 -20.01 5.33 -26.27
N ALA A 107 -20.98 4.63 -26.85
CA ALA A 107 -20.80 3.24 -27.29
C ALA A 107 -19.77 3.06 -28.42
N THR A 108 -19.38 4.15 -29.11
CA THR A 108 -18.41 4.12 -30.22
C THR A 108 -17.01 4.50 -29.79
N THR A 109 -16.84 5.49 -28.91
CA THR A 109 -15.51 5.96 -28.46
C THR A 109 -15.14 5.46 -27.07
N GLY A 110 -16.14 5.03 -26.28
CA GLY A 110 -15.94 4.62 -24.90
C GLY A 110 -15.81 5.78 -23.93
N GLU A 111 -15.86 7.02 -24.46
CA GLU A 111 -15.79 8.25 -23.69
C GLU A 111 -17.00 8.40 -22.77
N GLN A 112 -16.79 9.01 -21.62
CA GLN A 112 -17.86 9.34 -20.68
C GLN A 112 -17.62 10.72 -20.08
N ASP A 113 -18.60 11.60 -20.24
CA ASP A 113 -18.58 12.94 -19.66
C ASP A 113 -18.98 12.89 -18.19
N ILE A 114 -18.19 13.50 -17.33
CA ILE A 114 -18.44 13.62 -15.89
C ILE A 114 -18.55 15.11 -15.56
N ASN A 115 -19.70 15.52 -15.03
CA ASN A 115 -19.87 16.86 -14.49
C ASN A 115 -19.36 16.88 -13.05
N ILE A 116 -18.43 17.77 -12.78
CA ILE A 116 -17.86 17.93 -11.44
C ILE A 116 -17.94 19.38 -10.99
N THR A 117 -17.90 19.57 -9.69
CA THR A 117 -17.46 20.82 -9.07
C THR A 117 -16.09 20.53 -8.47
N THR A 118 -15.13 21.44 -8.66
CA THR A 118 -13.77 21.27 -8.13
C THR A 118 -13.24 22.59 -7.59
N GLY A 119 -12.03 22.60 -7.06
CA GLY A 119 -11.43 23.79 -6.47
C GLY A 119 -10.12 23.47 -5.78
N TYR A 120 -9.79 24.30 -4.79
CA TYR A 120 -8.74 23.98 -3.83
C TYR A 120 -9.12 24.46 -2.42
N THR A 121 -8.57 23.76 -1.44
CA THR A 121 -8.63 24.08 -0.01
C THR A 121 -7.21 24.33 0.50
N HIS A 122 -7.02 25.27 1.42
CA HIS A 122 -5.78 25.39 2.16
C HIS A 122 -5.89 24.68 3.52
N THR A 123 -4.79 24.04 3.92
CA THR A 123 -4.63 23.51 5.27
C THR A 123 -3.90 24.54 6.13
N TRP A 124 -4.53 25.03 7.20
CA TRP A 124 -3.89 26.00 8.12
C TRP A 124 -3.86 25.49 9.55
N GLY A 125 -2.72 24.94 9.97
CA GLY A 125 -2.28 24.78 11.36
C GLY A 125 -3.06 23.79 12.26
N TYR A 126 -4.38 23.67 12.14
CA TYR A 126 -5.24 22.81 12.99
C TYR A 126 -6.56 22.38 12.34
N GLY A 127 -6.69 22.46 11.01
CA GLY A 127 -7.86 21.95 10.28
C GLY A 127 -8.07 22.62 8.92
N TYR A 128 -8.84 21.97 8.06
CA TYR A 128 -9.30 22.54 6.78
C TYR A 128 -10.18 23.77 7.05
N MET A 129 -9.73 24.93 6.61
CA MET A 129 -10.65 26.03 6.39
C MET A 129 -11.47 25.66 5.14
N GLY A 130 -12.80 25.69 5.24
CA GLY A 130 -13.66 25.25 4.15
C GLY A 130 -13.27 25.84 2.78
N VAL A 131 -13.59 25.13 1.70
CA VAL A 131 -13.22 25.40 0.30
C VAL A 131 -12.94 26.88 0.00
N ASP A 132 -11.66 27.22 -0.10
CA ASP A 132 -11.21 28.61 -0.26
C ASP A 132 -11.56 29.15 -1.65
N ASN A 133 -11.59 28.28 -2.64
CA ASN A 133 -11.96 28.64 -4.00
C ASN A 133 -12.62 27.45 -4.70
N VAL A 134 -13.94 27.49 -4.79
CA VAL A 134 -14.69 26.59 -5.66
C VAL A 134 -14.59 27.13 -7.08
N TRP A 135 -13.92 26.38 -7.94
CA TRP A 135 -14.03 26.58 -9.37
C TRP A 135 -15.40 26.03 -9.79
N GLY A 136 -16.10 26.75 -10.66
CA GLY A 136 -17.49 26.42 -11.00
C GLY A 136 -17.62 25.02 -11.60
N ASN A 137 -18.83 24.64 -11.99
CA ASN A 137 -19.05 23.33 -12.58
C ASN A 137 -18.29 23.19 -13.89
N GLU A 138 -17.55 22.10 -14.03
CA GLU A 138 -16.78 21.72 -15.20
C GLU A 138 -17.25 20.36 -15.71
N THR A 139 -16.99 20.08 -16.98
CA THR A 139 -17.27 18.77 -17.57
C THR A 139 -15.97 18.21 -18.10
N HIS A 140 -15.62 17.03 -17.62
CA HIS A 140 -14.41 16.30 -18.00
C HIS A 140 -14.79 15.02 -18.71
N THR A 141 -14.09 14.72 -19.81
CA THR A 141 -14.33 13.50 -20.58
C THR A 141 -13.28 12.47 -20.19
N THR A 142 -13.75 11.35 -19.65
CA THR A 142 -12.93 10.19 -19.35
C THR A 142 -12.81 9.29 -20.57
N VAL A 143 -11.68 8.60 -20.68
CA VAL A 143 -11.39 7.66 -21.75
C VAL A 143 -11.18 6.27 -21.15
N ASN A 144 -11.55 5.23 -21.90
CA ASN A 144 -11.61 3.87 -21.37
C ASN A 144 -10.56 2.92 -21.96
N ASN A 145 -9.57 3.44 -22.66
CA ASN A 145 -8.47 2.65 -23.20
C ASN A 145 -7.12 3.33 -22.97
N THR A 146 -6.07 2.49 -22.93
CA THR A 146 -4.71 2.91 -22.61
C THR A 146 -4.15 3.96 -23.57
N ALA A 147 -4.43 3.86 -24.87
CA ALA A 147 -3.84 4.76 -25.86
C ALA A 147 -4.39 6.18 -25.72
N ASP A 148 -5.72 6.30 -25.58
CA ASP A 148 -6.37 7.60 -25.39
C ASP A 148 -6.00 8.20 -24.02
N LEU A 149 -5.82 7.37 -22.98
CA LEU A 149 -5.34 7.85 -21.68
C LEU A 149 -3.89 8.37 -21.78
N ALA A 150 -3.03 7.67 -22.51
CA ALA A 150 -1.67 8.13 -22.76
C ALA A 150 -1.67 9.47 -23.51
N GLU A 151 -2.57 9.68 -24.48
CA GLU A 151 -2.75 10.96 -25.16
C GLU A 151 -3.24 12.05 -24.20
N ALA A 152 -4.22 11.75 -23.33
CA ALA A 152 -4.67 12.67 -22.29
C ALA A 152 -3.54 13.07 -21.32
N TRP A 153 -2.57 12.18 -21.11
CA TRP A 153 -1.35 12.45 -20.34
C TRP A 153 -0.24 13.10 -21.16
N SER A 154 -0.55 13.54 -22.38
CA SER A 154 0.43 14.10 -23.32
C SER A 154 1.63 13.18 -23.53
N ASN A 155 1.35 11.88 -23.63
CA ASN A 155 2.30 10.77 -23.67
C ASN A 155 3.32 10.80 -22.53
N GLY A 156 2.84 11.08 -21.30
CA GLY A 156 3.62 10.99 -20.06
C GLY A 156 4.18 12.32 -19.55
N SER A 157 4.11 13.42 -20.32
CA SER A 157 4.60 14.72 -19.85
C SER A 157 3.74 15.31 -18.73
N LEU A 158 2.49 14.87 -18.56
CA LEU A 158 1.66 15.28 -17.43
C LEU A 158 2.32 14.97 -16.08
N LEU A 159 3.00 13.82 -15.96
CA LEU A 159 3.70 13.42 -14.73
C LEU A 159 4.87 14.34 -14.38
N THR A 160 5.38 15.11 -15.33
CA THR A 160 6.49 16.05 -15.08
C THR A 160 5.97 17.42 -14.65
N THR A 161 4.65 17.65 -14.67
CA THR A 161 3.96 18.88 -14.23
C THR A 161 3.31 18.72 -12.84
N PRO A 162 4.08 18.65 -11.76
CA PRO A 162 3.54 18.29 -10.45
C PRO A 162 2.56 19.32 -9.88
N ASN A 163 2.60 20.57 -10.33
CA ASN A 163 1.61 21.57 -9.94
C ASN A 163 0.20 21.25 -10.45
N TRP A 164 0.07 20.45 -11.51
CA TRP A 164 -1.20 20.20 -12.21
C TRP A 164 -1.72 18.79 -12.06
N ILE A 165 -0.91 17.84 -11.60
CA ILE A 165 -1.29 16.43 -11.62
C ILE A 165 -2.57 16.15 -10.82
N ALA A 166 -2.83 16.91 -9.77
CA ALA A 166 -4.05 16.77 -8.98
C ALA A 166 -5.19 17.72 -9.40
N TYR A 167 -4.94 18.63 -10.35
CA TYR A 167 -5.96 19.46 -11.00
C TYR A 167 -6.43 18.89 -12.35
N VAL A 168 -5.69 17.95 -12.93
CA VAL A 168 -6.09 17.28 -14.16
C VAL A 168 -6.93 16.07 -13.78
N PHE A 169 -8.23 16.15 -14.06
CA PHE A 169 -9.19 15.09 -13.72
C PHE A 169 -8.73 13.71 -14.19
N ASN A 170 -8.26 13.64 -15.44
CA ASN A 170 -7.79 12.38 -16.07
C ASN A 170 -6.44 11.86 -15.52
N SER A 171 -5.83 12.49 -14.51
CA SER A 171 -4.72 11.90 -13.75
C SER A 171 -5.08 11.53 -12.32
N VAL A 172 -6.22 11.99 -11.79
CA VAL A 172 -6.70 11.57 -10.47
C VAL A 172 -7.76 10.49 -10.56
N ILE A 173 -8.55 10.49 -11.63
CA ILE A 173 -9.57 9.49 -11.92
C ILE A 173 -9.37 8.99 -13.35
N ILE A 174 -9.12 7.68 -13.46
CA ILE A 174 -8.90 7.00 -14.73
C ILE A 174 -9.79 5.76 -14.84
N SER A 175 -9.88 5.20 -16.03
CA SER A 175 -10.47 3.86 -16.22
C SER A 175 -9.68 2.81 -15.43
N PRO A 176 -10.34 1.84 -14.76
CA PRO A 176 -9.64 0.75 -14.07
C PRO A 176 -8.93 -0.23 -15.04
N ASP A 177 -9.28 -0.22 -16.33
CA ASP A 177 -8.83 -1.20 -17.32
C ASP A 177 -7.53 -0.78 -18.06
N VAL A 178 -6.69 0.07 -17.45
CA VAL A 178 -5.42 0.49 -18.06
C VAL A 178 -4.44 -0.67 -18.12
N ASN A 179 -3.90 -0.90 -19.32
CA ASN A 179 -2.74 -1.77 -19.51
C ASN A 179 -1.45 -0.99 -19.21
N TRP A 180 -0.96 -1.08 -17.98
CA TRP A 180 0.21 -0.31 -17.53
C TRP A 180 1.51 -0.60 -18.28
N THR A 181 1.66 -1.81 -18.85
CA THR A 181 2.82 -2.12 -19.72
C THR A 181 2.76 -1.33 -21.02
N GLU A 182 1.59 -1.31 -21.66
CA GLU A 182 1.37 -0.54 -22.88
C GLU A 182 1.41 0.98 -22.61
N MET A 183 0.88 1.43 -21.47
CA MET A 183 0.98 2.82 -21.02
C MET A 183 2.44 3.28 -20.91
N ALA A 184 3.27 2.48 -20.23
CA ALA A 184 4.69 2.77 -20.07
C ALA A 184 5.42 2.81 -21.41
N GLU A 185 5.12 1.90 -22.35
CA GLU A 185 5.71 1.89 -23.70
C GLU A 185 5.34 3.15 -24.50
N ILE A 186 4.07 3.57 -24.48
CA ILE A 186 3.62 4.79 -25.17
C ILE A 186 4.26 6.03 -24.55
N CYS A 187 4.28 6.13 -23.23
CA CYS A 187 4.90 7.25 -22.52
C CYS A 187 6.43 7.30 -22.74
N ASP A 188 7.13 6.16 -22.71
CA ASP A 188 8.57 6.08 -22.99
C ASP A 188 8.87 6.59 -24.40
N ALA A 189 8.11 6.12 -25.39
CA ALA A 189 8.23 6.58 -26.76
C ALA A 189 7.89 8.07 -26.91
N GLY A 190 6.80 8.54 -26.30
CA GLY A 190 6.33 9.91 -26.40
C GLY A 190 7.28 10.93 -25.77
N LEU A 191 7.79 10.64 -24.58
CA LEU A 191 8.79 11.49 -23.92
C LEU A 191 10.10 11.51 -24.72
N LYS A 192 10.51 10.40 -25.33
CA LYS A 192 11.73 10.36 -26.16
C LYS A 192 11.54 11.07 -27.51
N TRP A 193 10.40 10.89 -28.17
CA TRP A 193 10.08 11.52 -29.46
C TRP A 193 9.75 13.00 -29.34
N GLY A 194 9.26 13.46 -28.18
CA GLY A 194 8.88 14.86 -27.96
C GLY A 194 10.01 15.77 -27.48
N LEU A 195 11.10 15.24 -26.92
CA LEU A 195 12.07 16.03 -26.13
C LEU A 195 13.54 15.80 -26.49
N LEU A 196 13.91 14.60 -26.95
CA LEU A 196 15.31 14.15 -26.91
C LEU A 196 15.98 14.03 -28.27
N ASN A 197 15.24 14.18 -29.37
CA ASN A 197 15.76 13.77 -30.68
C ASN A 197 16.52 14.86 -31.46
N ASP A 198 16.63 16.10 -30.97
CA ASP A 198 17.32 17.16 -31.72
C ASP A 198 18.37 18.00 -30.96
N SER A 199 18.48 17.97 -29.62
CA SER A 199 19.58 18.72 -28.94
C SER A 199 19.98 18.41 -27.49
N LEU A 200 19.11 17.85 -26.63
CA LEU A 200 19.36 17.85 -25.17
C LEU A 200 20.04 16.57 -24.62
N ASP A 201 19.93 15.43 -25.31
CA ASP A 201 20.55 14.15 -24.93
C ASP A 201 20.29 13.72 -23.46
N TYR A 202 19.12 14.06 -22.90
CA TYR A 202 18.75 13.61 -21.55
C TYR A 202 18.35 12.15 -21.55
N ASN A 203 18.78 11.41 -20.52
CA ASN A 203 18.39 10.03 -20.31
C ASN A 203 17.21 9.93 -19.36
N LEU A 204 16.16 9.22 -19.80
CA LEU A 204 15.03 8.83 -18.98
C LEU A 204 14.50 7.47 -19.42
N THR A 205 13.85 6.78 -18.49
CA THR A 205 13.16 5.51 -18.75
C THR A 205 11.80 5.54 -18.10
N VAL A 206 10.77 5.14 -18.83
CA VAL A 206 9.44 4.87 -18.26
C VAL A 206 9.28 3.38 -18.04
N SER A 207 8.80 2.99 -16.86
CA SER A 207 8.56 1.59 -16.49
C SER A 207 7.15 1.42 -15.97
N ALA A 208 6.54 0.28 -16.29
CA ALA A 208 5.26 -0.11 -15.71
C ALA A 208 5.42 -0.53 -14.25
N LEU A 209 4.46 -0.12 -13.42
CA LEU A 209 4.23 -0.63 -12.07
C LEU A 209 3.03 -1.58 -12.10
N THR A 210 2.72 -2.21 -10.96
CA THR A 210 1.56 -3.11 -10.83
C THR A 210 0.25 -2.42 -11.23
N ASN A 211 0.10 -1.16 -10.82
CA ASN A 211 -1.10 -0.34 -10.94
C ASN A 211 -0.74 1.11 -11.31
N GLY A 212 0.27 1.30 -12.16
CA GLY A 212 0.79 2.62 -12.44
C GLY A 212 1.98 2.65 -13.38
N ILE A 213 2.66 3.80 -13.44
CA ILE A 213 3.94 3.96 -14.15
C ILE A 213 4.94 4.73 -13.28
N SER A 214 6.22 4.59 -13.61
CA SER A 214 7.31 5.37 -13.05
C SER A 214 8.20 5.93 -14.15
N ILE A 215 8.66 7.17 -14.01
CA ILE A 215 9.66 7.83 -14.85
C ILE A 215 10.92 7.97 -14.00
N PHE A 216 12.02 7.39 -14.48
CA PHE A 216 13.33 7.46 -13.84
C PHE A 216 14.31 8.24 -14.70
N MET A 217 14.99 9.20 -14.08
CA MET A 217 16.09 9.97 -14.67
C MET A 217 17.35 9.76 -13.81
N PRO A 218 18.43 9.15 -14.33
CA PRO A 218 19.65 8.94 -13.57
C PRO A 218 20.33 10.25 -13.17
N ALA A 219 21.10 10.22 -12.09
CA ALA A 219 21.91 11.37 -11.66
C ALA A 219 22.94 11.75 -12.73
N ASN A 220 23.07 13.05 -13.02
CA ASN A 220 23.95 13.64 -14.03
C ASN A 220 23.59 13.27 -15.48
N GLU A 221 22.37 12.81 -15.73
CA GLU A 221 21.91 12.41 -17.06
C GLU A 221 20.65 13.17 -17.50
N PHE A 222 20.14 14.12 -16.71
CA PHE A 222 19.04 15.01 -17.07
C PHE A 222 19.37 16.45 -16.65
N GLY A 223 19.79 17.27 -17.60
CA GLY A 223 20.33 18.60 -17.31
C GLY A 223 21.61 18.51 -16.50
N ASN A 224 21.62 19.08 -15.31
CA ASN A 224 22.72 19.11 -14.35
C ASN A 224 22.30 18.51 -12.99
N ASN A 225 21.32 17.60 -12.99
CA ASN A 225 20.81 16.99 -11.76
C ASN A 225 21.92 16.26 -10.99
N SER A 226 22.23 16.69 -9.77
CA SER A 226 23.20 15.99 -8.91
C SER A 226 22.65 14.68 -8.33
N ARG A 227 21.33 14.47 -8.37
CA ARG A 227 20.63 13.29 -7.85
C ARG A 227 19.69 12.72 -8.91
N SER A 228 19.36 11.44 -8.78
CA SER A 228 18.34 10.82 -9.63
C SER A 228 16.98 11.47 -9.39
N ILE A 229 16.13 11.49 -10.41
CA ILE A 229 14.74 11.93 -10.29
C ILE A 229 13.85 10.71 -10.52
N THR A 230 12.89 10.49 -9.63
CA THR A 230 11.88 9.43 -9.79
C THR A 230 10.51 10.05 -9.64
N LEU A 231 9.68 9.90 -10.67
CA LEU A 231 8.29 10.31 -10.67
C LEU A 231 7.44 9.05 -10.75
N SER A 232 6.50 8.83 -9.85
CA SER A 232 5.66 7.62 -9.90
C SER A 232 4.21 7.99 -9.67
N SER A 233 3.30 7.37 -10.42
CA SER A 233 1.85 7.45 -10.19
C SER A 233 1.29 6.05 -10.05
N THR A 234 0.63 5.75 -8.94
CA THR A 234 -0.06 4.48 -8.66
C THR A 234 -1.54 4.72 -8.41
N TYR A 235 -2.38 3.72 -8.71
CA TYR A 235 -3.82 3.83 -8.68
C TYR A 235 -4.46 2.66 -7.93
N TYR A 236 -5.51 2.91 -7.17
CA TYR A 236 -6.35 1.84 -6.64
C TYR A 236 -7.03 1.06 -7.79
N ALA A 237 -7.52 -0.15 -7.48
CA ALA A 237 -8.17 -1.02 -8.46
C ALA A 237 -9.43 -0.41 -9.11
N ASN A 238 -10.02 0.62 -8.48
CA ASN A 238 -11.17 1.37 -8.99
C ASN A 238 -10.77 2.50 -9.96
N GLY A 239 -9.49 2.75 -10.17
CA GLY A 239 -8.98 3.79 -11.07
C GLY A 239 -8.73 5.15 -10.42
N PHE A 240 -8.74 5.25 -9.10
CA PHE A 240 -8.38 6.50 -8.41
C PHE A 240 -6.88 6.56 -8.14
N LEU A 241 -6.27 7.72 -8.34
CA LEU A 241 -4.88 7.95 -7.99
C LEU A 241 -4.70 7.71 -6.49
N SER A 242 -3.91 6.70 -6.14
CA SER A 242 -3.54 6.42 -4.75
C SER A 242 -2.39 7.32 -4.34
N HIS A 243 -1.28 7.32 -5.12
CA HIS A 243 -0.14 8.19 -4.88
C HIS A 243 0.44 8.70 -6.19
N TYR A 244 0.83 9.97 -6.19
CA TYR A 244 1.87 10.49 -7.05
C TYR A 244 3.04 10.97 -6.20
N THR A 245 4.25 10.50 -6.51
CA THR A 245 5.47 10.91 -5.81
C THR A 245 6.46 11.55 -6.77
N PHE A 246 7.10 12.63 -6.32
CA PHE A 246 8.21 13.29 -6.98
C PHE A 246 9.43 13.25 -6.05
N MET A 247 10.40 12.39 -6.37
CA MET A 247 11.62 12.18 -5.59
C MET A 247 12.83 12.85 -6.23
N TYR A 248 13.71 13.45 -5.41
CA TYR A 248 15.03 13.93 -5.80
C TYR A 248 16.15 13.27 -4.99
N GLY A 249 16.69 12.18 -5.55
CA GLY A 249 17.46 11.18 -4.83
C GLY A 249 16.52 10.28 -4.04
N ASN A 250 16.79 10.12 -2.74
CA ASN A 250 15.94 9.37 -1.82
C ASN A 250 14.96 10.27 -1.05
N ASP A 251 14.98 11.58 -1.32
CA ASP A 251 14.17 12.54 -0.60
C ASP A 251 12.96 12.95 -1.45
N MET A 252 11.79 13.04 -0.82
CA MET A 252 10.56 13.53 -1.45
C MET A 252 10.65 15.04 -1.67
N LEU A 253 10.21 15.51 -2.84
CA LEU A 253 9.96 16.93 -3.11
C LEU A 253 8.48 17.26 -3.01
N LEU A 254 7.64 16.37 -3.54
CA LEU A 254 6.22 16.56 -3.65
C LEU A 254 5.51 15.21 -3.65
N GLU A 255 4.34 15.18 -3.03
CA GLU A 255 3.44 14.03 -3.05
C GLU A 255 1.99 14.49 -3.26
N VAL A 256 1.21 13.69 -3.97
CA VAL A 256 -0.25 13.79 -4.00
C VAL A 256 -0.84 12.44 -3.63
N TRP A 257 -1.85 12.41 -2.76
CA TRP A 257 -2.58 11.19 -2.42
C TRP A 257 -4.08 11.45 -2.25
N LEU A 258 -4.91 10.40 -2.29
CA LEU A 258 -6.33 10.50 -2.00
C LEU A 258 -6.55 10.51 -0.48
N GLU A 259 -7.26 11.50 0.05
CA GLU A 259 -7.66 11.57 1.47
C GLU A 259 -8.44 10.31 1.86
N ASP A 260 -8.01 9.65 2.94
CA ASP A 260 -8.68 8.51 3.56
C ASP A 260 -9.07 8.86 5.00
N ASP A 261 -10.35 8.79 5.31
CA ASP A 261 -10.92 9.03 6.63
C ASP A 261 -11.43 7.73 7.31
N VAL A 262 -11.06 6.58 6.75
CA VAL A 262 -11.53 5.27 7.21
C VAL A 262 -10.46 4.60 8.07
N ASP A 263 -10.82 4.26 9.31
CA ASP A 263 -9.94 3.46 10.17
C ASP A 263 -9.72 2.04 9.60
N PRO A 264 -8.51 1.47 9.76
CA PRO A 264 -8.27 0.06 9.53
C PRO A 264 -9.27 -0.81 10.28
N VAL A 265 -9.69 -1.93 9.68
CA VAL A 265 -10.61 -2.86 10.33
C VAL A 265 -9.87 -4.15 10.69
N VAL A 266 -9.73 -4.43 11.99
CA VAL A 266 -9.26 -5.74 12.47
C VAL A 266 -10.35 -6.79 12.21
N THR A 267 -10.13 -7.65 11.22
CA THR A 267 -11.08 -8.67 10.78
C THR A 267 -10.86 -10.03 11.44
N VAL A 268 -9.62 -10.30 11.88
CA VAL A 268 -9.27 -11.48 12.66
C VAL A 268 -8.39 -11.05 13.83
N ALA A 269 -8.81 -11.39 15.04
CA ALA A 269 -8.05 -11.21 16.26
C ALA A 269 -7.89 -12.56 16.99
N PRO A 270 -6.74 -12.82 17.64
CA PRO A 270 -6.59 -13.95 18.55
C PRO A 270 -7.53 -13.82 19.75
N ILE A 271 -7.86 -14.94 20.37
CA ILE A 271 -8.57 -14.95 21.65
C ILE A 271 -7.56 -14.95 22.81
N ASP A 272 -7.97 -14.44 23.96
CA ASP A 272 -7.24 -14.61 25.21
C ASP A 272 -6.98 -16.10 25.49
N ALA A 273 -5.78 -16.41 25.98
CA ALA A 273 -5.34 -17.79 26.18
C ALA A 273 -4.68 -17.98 27.55
N THR A 274 -4.87 -19.18 28.11
CA THR A 274 -4.17 -19.63 29.31
C THR A 274 -3.44 -20.92 29.00
N VAL A 275 -2.13 -20.96 29.24
CA VAL A 275 -1.27 -22.10 28.95
C VAL A 275 -0.51 -22.55 30.19
N ALA A 276 -0.04 -23.81 30.21
CA ALA A 276 0.89 -24.27 31.24
C ALA A 276 2.27 -23.62 31.05
N ASN A 277 3.07 -23.50 32.11
CA ASN A 277 4.38 -22.83 32.05
C ASN A 277 5.43 -23.51 31.15
N ASN A 278 5.15 -24.71 30.66
CA ASN A 278 5.98 -25.51 29.76
C ASN A 278 5.44 -25.53 28.32
N TYR A 279 4.60 -24.56 27.94
CA TYR A 279 4.15 -24.39 26.57
C TYR A 279 5.35 -24.22 25.62
N THR A 280 5.16 -24.63 24.37
CA THR A 280 6.13 -24.38 23.30
C THR A 280 5.42 -24.05 22.00
N GLY A 281 6.00 -23.14 21.22
CA GLY A 281 5.53 -22.86 19.85
C GLY A 281 4.15 -22.18 19.76
N GLU A 282 3.77 -21.43 20.80
CA GLU A 282 2.55 -20.62 20.77
C GLU A 282 2.74 -19.38 19.88
N SER A 283 1.66 -18.92 19.25
CA SER A 283 1.69 -17.75 18.36
C SER A 283 0.36 -17.02 18.36
N LEU A 284 0.42 -15.74 17.99
CA LEU A 284 -0.73 -14.86 17.81
C LEU A 284 -0.79 -14.47 16.33
N SER A 285 -2.00 -14.43 15.78
CA SER A 285 -2.25 -14.10 14.37
C SER A 285 -3.37 -13.08 14.28
N TRP A 286 -3.05 -11.88 13.81
CA TRP A 286 -4.01 -10.81 13.53
C TRP A 286 -4.18 -10.63 12.03
N THR A 287 -5.33 -10.17 11.60
CA THR A 287 -5.55 -9.74 10.21
C THR A 287 -6.39 -8.47 10.22
N ALA A 288 -5.90 -7.45 9.52
CA ALA A 288 -6.62 -6.20 9.30
C ALA A 288 -6.84 -5.96 7.81
N THR A 289 -7.81 -5.12 7.48
CA THR A 289 -8.09 -4.65 6.13
C THR A 289 -8.17 -3.14 6.13
N ASP A 290 -7.53 -2.53 5.14
CA ASP A 290 -7.59 -1.11 4.84
C ASP A 290 -7.30 -0.89 3.34
N ALA A 291 -7.71 0.25 2.79
CA ALA A 291 -7.46 0.63 1.42
C ALA A 291 -6.04 1.15 1.20
N ASP A 292 -5.47 1.81 2.21
CA ASP A 292 -4.15 2.44 2.21
C ASP A 292 -3.28 1.98 3.40
N PRO A 293 -2.94 0.66 3.48
CA PRO A 293 -2.26 0.10 4.63
C PRO A 293 -0.87 0.72 4.86
N GLY A 294 -0.63 1.17 6.09
CA GLY A 294 0.64 1.76 6.52
C GLY A 294 1.47 0.79 7.35
N LEU A 295 1.58 1.08 8.65
CA LEU A 295 2.48 0.42 9.58
C LEU A 295 1.74 -0.29 10.71
N TYR A 296 2.35 -1.32 11.29
CA TYR A 296 1.90 -1.90 12.54
C TYR A 296 3.03 -1.96 13.57
N THR A 297 2.61 -1.89 14.83
CA THR A 297 3.49 -2.00 16.00
C THR A 297 2.87 -2.99 16.99
N ILE A 298 3.69 -3.87 17.57
CA ILE A 298 3.30 -4.84 18.59
C ILE A 298 4.03 -4.54 19.88
N TRP A 299 3.28 -4.46 20.98
CA TRP A 299 3.80 -4.34 22.34
C TRP A 299 3.54 -5.62 23.13
N VAL A 300 4.50 -5.99 23.98
CA VAL A 300 4.31 -6.92 25.09
C VAL A 300 4.41 -6.13 26.38
N ASN A 301 3.29 -6.07 27.10
CA ASN A 301 3.08 -5.16 28.22
C ASN A 301 3.34 -3.71 27.79
N THR A 302 4.51 -3.15 28.12
CA THR A 302 4.90 -1.78 27.77
C THR A 302 6.05 -1.72 26.78
N THR A 303 6.57 -2.86 26.32
CA THR A 303 7.78 -2.94 25.49
C THR A 303 7.40 -3.26 24.05
N GLU A 304 7.90 -2.47 23.10
CA GLU A 304 7.78 -2.74 21.67
C GLU A 304 8.63 -3.95 21.29
N VAL A 305 7.99 -4.93 20.65
CA VAL A 305 8.63 -6.15 20.14
C VAL A 305 8.64 -6.21 18.61
N ALA A 306 7.80 -5.40 17.97
CA ALA A 306 7.82 -5.08 16.54
C ALA A 306 7.38 -3.62 16.41
N SER A 307 8.13 -2.79 15.68
CA SER A 307 7.81 -1.36 15.50
C SER A 307 7.87 -1.00 14.04
N ASP A 308 6.87 -0.24 13.58
CA ASP A 308 6.85 0.43 12.29
C ASP A 308 7.09 -0.54 11.11
N ILE A 309 6.45 -1.71 11.18
CA ILE A 309 6.55 -2.72 10.13
C ILE A 309 5.39 -2.52 9.15
N ALA A 310 5.68 -2.43 7.85
CA ALA A 310 4.64 -2.36 6.84
C ALA A 310 3.72 -3.58 6.89
N TRP A 311 2.41 -3.38 6.80
CA TRP A 311 1.44 -4.46 6.66
C TRP A 311 0.79 -4.45 5.29
N THR A 312 0.17 -5.57 4.94
CA THR A 312 -0.56 -5.72 3.69
C THR A 312 -2.01 -6.06 4.03
N SER A 313 -2.94 -5.33 3.42
CA SER A 313 -4.37 -5.54 3.61
C SER A 313 -4.76 -7.00 3.41
N ALA A 314 -5.60 -7.53 4.30
CA ALA A 314 -6.06 -8.91 4.33
C ALA A 314 -4.95 -9.99 4.49
N THR A 315 -3.71 -9.61 4.84
CA THR A 315 -2.61 -10.56 5.07
C THR A 315 -2.35 -10.74 6.57
N PRO A 316 -2.24 -11.98 7.08
CA PRO A 316 -2.02 -12.21 8.50
C PRO A 316 -0.66 -11.69 9.01
N VAL A 317 -0.68 -10.98 10.14
CA VAL A 317 0.50 -10.65 10.95
C VAL A 317 0.63 -11.71 12.03
N VAL A 318 1.73 -12.46 12.00
CA VAL A 318 1.99 -13.56 12.94
C VAL A 318 3.13 -13.19 13.88
N TYR A 319 2.85 -13.22 15.19
CA TYR A 319 3.85 -13.05 16.24
C TYR A 319 4.05 -14.37 16.99
N ASN A 320 5.28 -14.89 16.98
CA ASN A 320 5.63 -16.10 17.72
C ASN A 320 5.93 -15.73 19.18
N ILE A 321 5.17 -16.30 20.12
CA ILE A 321 5.37 -16.07 21.55
C ILE A 321 6.64 -16.82 21.97
N PRO A 322 7.64 -16.15 22.59
CA PRO A 322 8.84 -16.82 23.07
C PRO A 322 8.49 -17.89 24.10
N ASP A 323 9.17 -19.04 24.04
CA ASP A 323 9.05 -20.06 25.08
C ASP A 323 9.65 -19.57 26.41
N GLY A 324 9.14 -20.09 27.53
CA GLY A 324 9.73 -19.85 28.85
C GLY A 324 9.40 -18.49 29.47
N LEU A 325 8.27 -17.86 29.11
CA LEU A 325 7.77 -16.71 29.84
C LEU A 325 7.45 -17.09 31.30
N GLY A 326 7.68 -16.16 32.22
CA GLY A 326 7.34 -16.35 33.63
C GLY A 326 5.82 -16.45 33.84
N THR A 327 5.41 -17.14 34.91
CA THR A 327 4.01 -17.22 35.34
C THR A 327 3.40 -15.83 35.52
N GLY A 328 2.19 -15.64 35.01
CA GLY A 328 1.47 -14.36 35.06
C GLY A 328 0.77 -14.01 33.75
N ILE A 329 0.23 -12.80 33.70
CA ILE A 329 -0.44 -12.26 32.51
C ILE A 329 0.59 -11.47 31.69
N HIS A 330 0.68 -11.79 30.41
CA HIS A 330 1.42 -11.04 29.41
C HIS A 330 0.41 -10.41 28.45
N THR A 331 0.41 -9.09 28.37
CA THR A 331 -0.56 -8.34 27.54
C THR A 331 0.08 -8.06 26.18
N TYR A 332 -0.47 -8.63 25.12
CA TYR A 332 -0.05 -8.36 23.75
C TYR A 332 -0.98 -7.33 23.15
N ARG A 333 -0.45 -6.23 22.61
CA ARG A 333 -1.23 -5.23 21.89
C ARG A 333 -0.65 -5.08 20.50
N ILE A 334 -1.50 -5.09 19.47
CA ILE A 334 -1.14 -4.66 18.12
C ILE A 334 -1.87 -3.36 17.81
N ASN A 335 -1.20 -2.43 17.14
CA ASN A 335 -1.82 -1.25 16.53
C ASN A 335 -1.52 -1.30 15.03
N TYR A 336 -2.56 -1.27 14.22
CA TYR A 336 -2.49 -1.01 12.80
C TYR A 336 -2.73 0.49 12.59
N GLU A 337 -1.87 1.10 11.79
CA GLU A 337 -1.98 2.46 11.30
C GLU A 337 -1.98 2.39 9.77
N ASP A 338 -2.88 3.11 9.11
CA ASP A 338 -2.85 3.29 7.67
C ASP A 338 -1.74 4.30 7.28
N TYR A 339 -1.63 4.68 6.01
CA TYR A 339 -0.63 5.68 5.58
C TYR A 339 -0.91 7.10 6.11
N GLN A 340 -2.17 7.40 6.44
CA GLN A 340 -2.67 8.74 6.76
C GLN A 340 -2.85 8.97 8.26
N GLY A 341 -2.61 7.95 9.08
CA GLY A 341 -2.64 7.98 10.54
C GLY A 341 -3.94 7.49 11.17
N ASN A 342 -4.90 6.99 10.39
CA ASN A 342 -6.08 6.30 10.94
C ASN A 342 -5.63 4.96 11.53
N SER A 343 -6.27 4.52 12.61
CA SER A 343 -5.74 3.39 13.36
C SER A 343 -6.77 2.50 14.03
N ALA A 344 -6.42 1.22 14.13
CA ALA A 344 -7.16 0.25 14.92
C ALA A 344 -6.22 -0.65 15.70
N SER A 345 -6.64 -1.00 16.91
CA SER A 345 -5.83 -1.82 17.81
C SER A 345 -6.61 -3.01 18.34
N ASP A 346 -5.87 -4.07 18.66
CA ASP A 346 -6.39 -5.24 19.36
C ASP A 346 -5.47 -5.58 20.54
N THR A 347 -6.04 -6.16 21.60
CA THR A 347 -5.31 -6.57 22.80
C THR A 347 -5.69 -7.99 23.19
N VAL A 348 -4.67 -8.82 23.41
CA VAL A 348 -4.79 -10.22 23.80
C VAL A 348 -4.09 -10.46 25.13
N LEU A 349 -4.78 -11.12 26.06
CA LEU A 349 -4.23 -11.56 27.33
C LEU A 349 -3.72 -12.99 27.22
N PHE A 350 -2.41 -13.17 27.38
CA PHE A 350 -1.76 -14.47 27.42
C PHE A 350 -1.34 -14.79 28.85
N THR A 351 -2.02 -15.74 29.48
CA THR A 351 -1.78 -16.13 30.87
C THR A 351 -0.94 -17.40 30.93
N VAL A 352 0.24 -17.29 31.52
CA VAL A 352 1.10 -18.44 31.79
C VAL A 352 0.80 -18.95 33.21
N GLY A 353 0.36 -20.19 33.31
CA GLY A 353 0.06 -20.86 34.57
C GLY A 353 1.31 -21.07 35.43
N ALA A 354 1.08 -21.50 36.68
CA ALA A 354 2.16 -21.91 37.57
C ALA A 354 2.86 -23.19 37.03
N PRO A 355 4.11 -23.46 37.46
CA PRO A 355 4.76 -24.73 37.19
C PRO A 355 3.90 -25.92 37.59
N VAL A 356 3.72 -26.86 36.66
CA VAL A 356 3.08 -28.13 36.96
C VAL A 356 4.13 -29.02 37.65
N GLY A 357 4.15 -28.98 38.98
CA GLY A 357 4.97 -29.82 39.87
C GLY A 357 5.44 -29.02 41.10
N GLU A 358 5.22 -29.44 42.34
CA GLU A 358 4.90 -30.77 42.87
C GLU A 358 3.51 -30.73 43.51
N GLU A 359 2.68 -31.76 43.31
CA GLU A 359 1.69 -32.06 44.36
C GLU A 359 2.53 -32.20 45.62
N GLU A 360 2.38 -31.28 46.59
CA GLU A 360 2.87 -31.52 47.93
C GLU A 360 2.30 -32.89 48.29
N GLU A 361 3.14 -33.93 48.36
CA GLU A 361 2.77 -35.14 49.06
C GLU A 361 2.37 -34.65 50.45
N GLU A 362 1.06 -34.50 50.68
CA GLU A 362 0.55 -34.26 52.02
C GLU A 362 1.15 -35.40 52.85
N GLU A 363 2.12 -35.07 53.70
CA GLU A 363 2.63 -36.01 54.69
C GLU A 363 1.39 -36.53 55.42
N GLU A 364 1.03 -37.80 55.20
CA GLU A 364 0.02 -38.46 56.02
C GLU A 364 0.50 -38.29 57.45
N GLU A 365 -0.17 -37.43 58.24
CA GLU A 365 0.06 -37.34 59.67
C GLU A 365 -0.13 -38.75 60.24
N GLU A 366 0.96 -39.44 60.54
CA GLU A 366 0.91 -40.69 61.29
C GLU A 366 0.27 -40.37 62.64
N THR A 367 -1.03 -40.70 62.76
CA THR A 367 -1.73 -40.60 64.04
C THR A 367 -0.95 -41.43 65.06
N PRO A 368 -0.62 -40.87 66.24
CA PRO A 368 0.15 -41.59 67.24
C PRO A 368 -0.59 -42.88 67.62
N PRO A 369 0.13 -44.00 67.79
CA PRO A 369 -0.49 -45.28 68.07
C PRO A 369 -1.37 -45.17 69.32
N PRO A 370 -2.56 -45.81 69.33
CA PRO A 370 -3.46 -45.76 70.47
C PRO A 370 -2.73 -46.20 71.75
N PRO A 371 -2.97 -45.56 72.90
CA PRO A 371 -2.33 -45.94 74.15
C PRO A 371 -2.54 -47.42 74.43
N ALA A 372 -1.45 -48.13 74.74
CA ALA A 372 -1.44 -49.54 75.04
C ALA A 372 -2.47 -49.85 76.15
N ILE A 373 -3.44 -50.72 75.83
CA ILE A 373 -4.38 -51.27 76.81
C ILE A 373 -3.58 -52.22 77.72
N PRO A 374 -3.48 -51.96 79.04
CA PRO A 374 -2.75 -52.85 79.93
C PRO A 374 -3.44 -54.22 80.00
N GLY A 375 -2.77 -55.27 79.53
CA GLY A 375 -3.22 -56.67 79.70
C GLY A 375 -3.35 -57.53 78.44
N PHE A 376 -2.93 -57.05 77.26
CA PHE A 376 -2.90 -57.87 76.04
C PHE A 376 -1.47 -58.01 75.50
N GLU A 377 -0.89 -59.22 75.58
CA GLU A 377 0.34 -59.56 74.86
C GLU A 377 -0.01 -60.11 73.46
N PRO A 378 0.52 -59.53 72.36
CA PRO A 378 0.39 -60.13 71.04
C PRO A 378 1.43 -61.25 70.86
N LEU A 379 0.93 -62.44 70.52
CA LEU A 379 1.71 -63.57 70.03
C LEU A 379 2.44 -63.20 68.73
N ILE A 380 3.76 -63.34 68.76
CA ILE A 380 4.65 -63.29 67.60
C ILE A 380 4.30 -64.45 66.65
N ILE A 381 3.79 -64.13 65.45
CA ILE A 381 3.70 -65.07 64.34
C ILE A 381 4.73 -64.65 63.28
N ILE A 382 5.81 -65.43 63.20
CA ILE A 382 6.76 -65.42 62.10
C ILE A 382 6.14 -66.22 60.95
N GLY A 383 6.04 -65.63 59.76
CA GLY A 383 5.50 -66.27 58.56
C GLY A 383 6.12 -65.74 57.28
N THR A 384 7.20 -66.39 56.86
CA THR A 384 7.82 -66.34 55.53
C THR A 384 6.85 -66.71 54.41
N GLY A 385 7.01 -66.15 53.20
CA GLY A 385 6.46 -66.79 52.00
C GLY A 385 6.43 -65.95 50.72
N ALA A 386 7.50 -66.03 49.93
CA ALA A 386 7.51 -65.64 48.52
C ALA A 386 6.83 -66.69 47.62
N ILE A 387 6.53 -66.28 46.37
CA ILE A 387 6.37 -67.05 45.12
C ILE A 387 4.92 -67.24 44.58
N ALA A 388 4.69 -66.49 43.50
CA ALA A 388 4.10 -66.81 42.18
C ALA A 388 2.80 -67.62 42.05
N THR A 389 1.89 -67.13 41.19
CA THR A 389 1.37 -67.95 40.08
C THR A 389 0.78 -67.11 38.94
N ILE A 390 1.35 -67.33 37.76
CA ILE A 390 0.83 -66.97 36.43
C ILE A 390 -0.29 -67.94 36.06
N GLY A 391 -1.34 -67.42 35.40
CA GLY A 391 -2.03 -68.13 34.32
C GLY A 391 -3.40 -68.75 34.62
N LEU A 392 -4.47 -68.12 34.08
CA LEU A 392 -5.56 -68.77 33.34
C LEU A 392 -6.49 -67.65 32.80
N ILE A 393 -6.24 -67.07 31.62
CA ILE A 393 -6.86 -67.48 30.35
C ILE A 393 -8.01 -68.48 30.54
N SER A 394 -9.26 -68.01 30.46
CA SER A 394 -10.24 -68.51 29.48
C SER A 394 -11.70 -68.07 29.74
N ILE A 395 -12.24 -67.37 28.74
CA ILE A 395 -13.57 -67.59 28.14
C ILE A 395 -14.79 -67.07 28.92
N ILE A 396 -15.28 -65.88 28.50
CA ILE A 396 -16.62 -65.63 27.90
C ILE A 396 -16.41 -64.42 26.95
N LYS A 397 -16.13 -64.54 25.64
CA LYS A 397 -16.94 -65.06 24.52
C LYS A 397 -18.29 -64.35 24.32
N LYS A 398 -18.25 -63.34 23.43
CA LYS A 398 -18.95 -63.27 22.12
C LYS A 398 -20.22 -62.40 21.96
N ARG A 399 -20.16 -61.74 20.78
CA ARG A 399 -21.21 -61.23 19.84
C ARG A 399 -21.61 -59.77 20.08
N LYS A 400 -21.52 -58.87 19.11
CA LYS A 400 -21.51 -58.99 17.64
C LYS A 400 -20.52 -58.02 17.01
#